data_AF-A0AAN5HXZ2-F1
#
_entry.id   AF-A0AAN5HXZ2-F1
#
_cell.length_a   1.000
_cell.length_b   1.000
_cell.length_c   1.000
_cell.angle_alpha   90.00
_cell.angle_beta   90.00
_cell.angle_gamma   90.00
#
_symmetry.space_group_name_H-M   'P 1'
#
loop_
_entity.id
_entity.type
_entity.pdbx_description
1 polymer ?
#
loop_
_entity_poly.entity_id
_entity_poly.type
_entity_poly.pdbx_seq_one_letter_code
_entity_poly.pdbx_strand_id
1 'polypeptide(L)'
;PGDNPDLTKERNSATFDTEEMTYYVYGSKEKVDRKREIVAKVAADPDLCNPVPLEFLSREKRIEAQSKKTHKLMTKIQDLVALTDQEEMGQLIG
;
A
#
# COMPACT_ATOMS: atom_id res chain seq x y z
N PRO A 1 9.20 1.50 17.78
CA PRO A 1 10.50 1.89 18.37
C PRO A 1 11.57 2.00 17.27
N GLY A 2 12.22 3.15 17.14
CA GLY A 2 13.18 3.42 16.05
C GLY A 2 12.78 4.55 15.10
N ASP A 3 11.66 5.23 15.35
CA ASP A 3 11.28 6.43 14.61
C ASP A 3 12.20 7.61 14.96
N ASN A 4 12.32 8.56 14.02
CA ASN A 4 13.04 9.80 14.27
C ASN A 4 12.40 10.54 15.47
N PRO A 5 13.20 10.96 16.48
CA PRO A 5 12.69 11.58 17.70
C PRO A 5 11.89 12.87 17.45
N ASP A 6 12.24 13.66 16.44
CA ASP A 6 11.49 14.88 16.08
C ASP A 6 10.10 14.51 15.56
N LEU A 7 10.00 13.48 14.71
CA LEU A 7 8.70 12.97 14.25
C LEU A 7 7.89 12.37 15.40
N THR A 8 8.53 11.68 16.34
CA THR A 8 7.86 11.15 17.53
C THR A 8 7.30 12.27 18.39
N LYS A 9 8.06 13.36 18.57
CA LYS A 9 7.62 14.54 19.33
C LYS A 9 6.37 15.15 18.69
N GLU A 10 6.36 15.35 17.38
CA GLU A 10 5.19 15.89 16.67
C GLU A 10 3.98 14.96 16.78
N ARG A 11 4.16 13.64 16.59
CA ARG A 11 3.08 12.64 16.73
C ARG A 11 2.47 12.63 18.12
N ASN A 12 3.28 12.76 19.17
CA ASN A 12 2.81 12.78 20.56
C ASN A 12 2.03 14.05 20.93
N SER A 13 2.10 15.10 20.10
CA SER A 13 1.32 16.33 20.32
C SER A 13 -0.12 16.23 19.79
N ALA A 14 -0.46 15.14 19.08
CA ALA A 14 -1.79 14.92 18.55
C ALA A 14 -2.85 14.86 19.66
N THR A 15 -3.93 15.64 19.49
CA THR A 15 -5.03 15.74 20.47
C THR A 15 -6.24 14.87 20.11
N PHE A 16 -6.08 13.97 19.14
CA PHE A 16 -7.14 13.10 18.63
C PHE A 16 -6.56 11.72 18.29
N ASP A 17 -7.42 10.71 18.23
CA ASP A 17 -7.02 9.38 17.76
C ASP A 17 -6.90 9.38 16.23
N THR A 18 -5.70 9.15 15.73
CA THR A 18 -5.43 9.06 14.29
C THR A 18 -6.15 7.90 13.63
N GLU A 19 -6.46 6.84 14.38
CA GLU A 19 -7.19 5.67 13.93
C GLU A 19 -8.65 6.02 13.65
N GLU A 20 -9.31 6.65 14.62
CA GLU A 20 -10.68 7.15 14.46
C GLU A 20 -10.78 8.21 13.35
N MET A 21 -9.79 9.10 13.27
CA MET A 21 -9.70 10.07 12.17
C MET A 21 -9.58 9.38 10.81
N THR A 22 -8.81 8.30 10.71
CA THR A 22 -8.68 7.53 9.47
C THR A 22 -10.02 6.92 9.07
N TYR A 23 -10.74 6.30 10.02
CA TYR A 23 -12.07 5.75 9.77
C TYR A 23 -13.07 6.84 9.36
N TYR A 24 -12.98 8.03 9.95
CA TYR A 24 -13.81 9.17 9.58
C TYR A 24 -13.51 9.66 8.15
N VAL A 25 -12.24 9.83 7.79
CA VAL A 25 -11.82 10.29 6.44
C VAL A 25 -12.23 9.32 5.35
N TYR A 26 -12.06 8.01 5.58
CA TYR A 26 -12.41 6.97 4.61
C TYR A 26 -13.87 6.51 4.69
N GLY A 27 -14.63 7.01 5.68
CA GLY A 27 -16.07 6.74 5.85
C GLY A 27 -16.42 5.30 6.24
N SER A 28 -15.45 4.41 6.41
CA SER A 28 -15.68 3.02 6.82
C SER A 28 -14.43 2.41 7.44
N LYS A 29 -14.60 1.90 8.68
CA LYS A 29 -13.58 1.11 9.38
C LYS A 29 -13.21 -0.15 8.61
N GLU A 30 -14.21 -0.86 8.09
CA GLU A 30 -14.01 -2.12 7.35
C GLU A 30 -13.15 -1.89 6.09
N LYS A 31 -13.41 -0.83 5.33
CA LYS A 31 -12.62 -0.48 4.14
C LYS A 31 -11.18 -0.15 4.48
N VAL A 32 -10.95 0.56 5.58
CA VAL A 32 -9.60 0.90 6.06
C VAL A 32 -8.85 -0.36 6.50
N ASP A 33 -9.48 -1.21 7.29
CA ASP A 33 -8.88 -2.46 7.77
C ASP A 33 -8.57 -3.39 6.58
N ARG A 34 -9.49 -3.50 5.63
CA ARG A 34 -9.29 -4.27 4.40
C ARG A 34 -8.16 -3.73 3.54
N LYS A 35 -8.07 -2.42 3.35
CA LYS A 35 -6.95 -1.77 2.65
C LYS A 35 -5.62 -2.11 3.30
N ARG A 36 -5.53 -2.07 4.63
CA ARG A 36 -4.30 -2.42 5.37
C ARG A 36 -3.93 -3.88 5.22
N GLU A 37 -4.90 -4.78 5.21
CA GLU A 37 -4.67 -6.20 4.95
C GLU A 37 -4.08 -6.42 3.54
N ILE A 38 -4.65 -5.78 2.51
CA ILE A 38 -4.13 -5.84 1.14
C ILE A 38 -2.70 -5.31 1.07
N VAL A 39 -2.45 -4.12 1.65
CA VAL A 39 -1.11 -3.52 1.68
C VAL A 39 -0.11 -4.42 2.40
N ALA A 40 -0.49 -5.04 3.52
CA ALA A 40 0.37 -5.96 4.26
C ALA A 40 0.70 -7.21 3.43
N LYS A 41 -0.27 -7.80 2.73
CA LYS A 41 -0.05 -8.95 1.83
C LYS A 41 0.89 -8.59 0.68
N VAL A 42 0.69 -7.42 0.06
CA VAL A 42 1.54 -6.94 -1.03
C VAL A 42 2.96 -6.65 -0.55
N ALA A 43 3.12 -6.00 0.61
CA ALA A 43 4.43 -5.70 1.19
C ALA A 43 5.20 -6.95 1.63
N ALA A 44 4.50 -8.03 1.96
CA ALA A 44 5.11 -9.32 2.31
C ALA A 44 5.61 -10.10 1.09
N ASP A 45 5.21 -9.74 -0.14
CA ASP A 45 5.59 -10.42 -1.38
C ASP A 45 6.73 -9.68 -2.11
N PRO A 46 7.97 -10.21 -2.09
CA PRO A 46 9.11 -9.56 -2.72
C PRO A 46 8.95 -9.38 -4.24
N ASP A 47 8.15 -10.22 -4.90
CA ASP A 47 7.88 -10.10 -6.35
C ASP A 47 7.05 -8.84 -6.68
N LEU A 48 6.32 -8.29 -5.70
CA LEU A 48 5.49 -7.09 -5.84
C LEU A 48 6.19 -5.82 -5.33
N CYS A 49 7.36 -5.95 -4.73
CA CYS A 49 8.20 -4.84 -4.31
C CYS A 49 9.12 -4.37 -5.45
N ASN A 50 9.43 -3.07 -5.46
CA ASN A 50 10.43 -2.54 -6.38
C ASN A 50 11.83 -2.87 -5.83
N PRO A 51 12.71 -3.54 -6.60
CA PRO A 51 14.03 -3.94 -6.13
C PRO A 51 14.98 -2.75 -5.93
N VAL A 52 14.74 -1.66 -6.67
CA VAL A 52 15.43 -0.38 -6.51
C VAL A 52 14.41 0.75 -6.59
N PRO A 53 14.66 1.90 -5.93
CA PRO A 53 13.84 3.09 -6.10
C PRO A 53 13.68 3.45 -7.58
N LEU A 54 12.45 3.80 -7.97
CA LEU A 54 12.10 4.04 -9.37
C LEU A 54 12.89 5.21 -9.96
N GLU A 55 13.36 6.13 -9.12
CA GLU A 55 14.16 7.30 -9.44
C GLU A 55 15.52 6.94 -10.06
N PHE A 56 16.03 5.74 -9.79
CA PHE A 56 17.28 5.24 -10.37
C PHE A 56 17.10 4.50 -11.70
N LEU A 57 15.85 4.29 -12.13
CA LEU A 57 15.54 3.57 -13.36
C LEU A 57 15.32 4.53 -14.52
N SER A 58 15.90 4.20 -15.69
CA SER A 58 15.52 4.85 -16.95
C SER A 58 14.05 4.56 -17.28
N ARG A 59 13.49 5.32 -18.23
CA ARG A 59 12.11 5.12 -18.69
C ARG A 59 11.85 3.68 -19.13
N GLU A 60 12.76 3.09 -19.90
CA GLU A 60 12.66 1.71 -20.41
C GLU A 60 12.65 0.71 -19.26
N LYS A 61 13.58 0.86 -18.31
CA LYS A 61 13.67 -0.01 -17.13
C LYS A 61 12.44 0.12 -16.22
N ARG A 62 11.85 1.30 -16.11
CA ARG A 62 10.57 1.50 -15.38
C ARG A 62 9.44 0.70 -16.04
N ILE A 63 9.32 0.76 -17.36
CA ILE A 63 8.30 0.01 -18.10
C ILE A 63 8.49 -1.49 -17.88
N GLU A 64 9.73 -1.99 -17.98
CA GLU A 64 10.05 -3.40 -17.76
C GLU A 64 9.71 -3.85 -16.33
N ALA A 65 10.14 -3.09 -15.32
CA ALA A 65 9.85 -3.38 -13.92
C ALA A 65 8.34 -3.41 -13.64
N GLN A 66 7.59 -2.42 -14.14
CA GLN A 66 6.14 -2.37 -13.98
C GLN A 66 5.43 -3.50 -14.73
N SER A 67 5.90 -3.86 -15.94
CA SER A 67 5.35 -4.99 -16.68
C SER A 67 5.51 -6.31 -15.92
N LYS A 68 6.71 -6.56 -15.40
CA LYS A 68 7.01 -7.75 -14.59
C LYS A 68 6.15 -7.81 -13.32
N LYS A 69 6.05 -6.68 -12.61
CA LYS A 69 5.22 -6.55 -11.40
C LYS A 69 3.74 -6.80 -11.71
N THR A 70 3.20 -6.19 -12.75
CA THR A 70 1.80 -6.39 -13.17
C THR A 70 1.53 -7.84 -13.56
N HIS A 71 2.46 -8.49 -14.27
CA HIS A 71 2.30 -9.91 -14.60
C HIS A 71 2.21 -10.78 -13.35
N LYS A 72 3.11 -10.57 -12.38
CA LYS A 72 3.09 -11.28 -11.08
C LYS A 72 1.84 -10.99 -10.27
N LEU A 73 1.41 -9.74 -10.24
CA LEU A 73 0.17 -9.32 -9.59
C LEU A 73 -1.03 -10.08 -10.17
N MET A 74 -1.15 -10.14 -11.50
CA MET A 74 -2.27 -10.82 -12.17
C MET A 74 -2.32 -12.32 -11.85
N THR A 75 -1.17 -12.97 -11.63
CA THR A 75 -1.16 -14.39 -11.22
C THR A 75 -1.64 -14.63 -9.79
N LYS A 76 -1.59 -13.61 -8.92
CA LYS A 76 -1.92 -13.70 -7.48
C LYS A 76 -3.16 -12.90 -7.10
N ILE A 77 -3.85 -12.29 -8.07
CA ILE A 77 -4.86 -11.26 -7.81
C ILE A 77 -6.06 -11.77 -7.02
N GLN A 78 -6.47 -13.02 -7.25
CA GLN A 78 -7.60 -13.67 -6.56
C GLN A 78 -7.31 -13.92 -5.06
N ASP A 79 -6.03 -14.06 -4.69
CA ASP A 79 -5.62 -14.25 -3.29
C ASP A 79 -5.50 -12.92 -2.53
N LEU A 80 -5.32 -11.83 -3.28
CA LEU A 80 -5.12 -10.49 -2.75
C LEU A 80 -6.43 -9.74 -2.57
N VAL A 81 -7.32 -9.76 -3.57
CA VAL A 81 -8.53 -8.93 -3.63
C VAL A 81 -9.73 -9.66 -4.23
N ALA A 82 -10.92 -9.20 -3.87
CA ALA A 82 -12.14 -9.59 -4.57
C ALA A 82 -12.21 -8.87 -5.92
N LEU A 83 -12.15 -9.62 -7.02
CA LEU A 83 -12.19 -9.07 -8.38
C LEU A 83 -13.48 -8.30 -8.71
N THR A 84 -14.55 -8.57 -7.97
CA THR A 84 -15.84 -7.89 -8.10
C THR A 84 -15.90 -6.57 -7.34
N ASP A 85 -14.94 -6.29 -6.46
CA ASP A 85 -14.86 -5.06 -5.69
C ASP A 85 -13.90 -4.07 -6.37
N GLN A 86 -14.48 -3.02 -6.98
CA GLN A 86 -13.71 -2.01 -7.68
C GLN A 86 -12.80 -1.18 -6.75
N GLU A 87 -13.18 -1.00 -5.49
CA GLU A 87 -12.39 -0.23 -4.54
C GLU A 87 -11.15 -1.01 -4.10
N GLU A 88 -11.28 -2.32 -3.88
CA GLU A 88 -10.13 -3.20 -3.59
C GLU A 88 -9.17 -3.27 -4.78
N MET A 89 -9.71 -3.41 -5.99
CA MET A 89 -8.91 -3.39 -7.22
C MET A 89 -8.14 -2.09 -7.39
N GLY A 90 -8.73 -0.95 -7.00
CA GLY A 90 -8.07 0.35 -6.98
C GLY A 90 -6.85 0.41 -6.04
N GLN A 91 -6.85 -0.34 -4.93
CA GLN A 91 -5.72 -0.37 -3.99
C GLN A 91 -4.47 -1.03 -4.56
N LEU A 92 -4.58 -1.84 -5.63
CA LEU A 92 -3.45 -2.54 -6.23
C LEU A 92 -2.67 -1.70 -7.25
N ILE A 93 -3.26 -0.61 -7.73
CA ILE A 93 -2.72 0.24 -8.81
C ILE A 93 -2.19 1.57 -8.25
N GLY A 94 -2.54 1.91 -7.00
CA GLY A 94 -2.18 3.15 -6.31
C GLY A 94 -0.80 3.18 -5.68
#